data_AF-A0A9P9G9S6-F1
#
_entry.id   AF-A0A9P9G9S6-F1
#
_cell.length_a   1.000
_cell.length_b   1.000
_cell.length_c   1.000
_cell.angle_alpha   90.00
_cell.angle_beta   90.00
_cell.angle_gamma   90.00
#
_symmetry.space_group_name_H-M   'P 1'
#
loop_
_entity.id
_entity.type
_entity.pdbx_description
1 polymer ?
#
loop_
_entity_poly.entity_id
_entity_poly.type
_entity_poly.pdbx_seq_one_letter_code
_entity_poly.pdbx_strand_id
1 'polypeptide(L)'
;MDLKTSVLSPDPDVISDREIVTNVSSSTPSWPQVAKVGDITVSIYHHTIPNSRSDDVSCWTYVSSGLQSVGQPELVITLRRRSNERPLDWSREPLDWFKIVASWGRSGRIIDAFHTHLLTSHHWLGSKNLETVTYGQPHRGLPNLPPDALPHVRLHGIALTANETLVAKAYGWTRAIGHYGLSNRWWPYTPWIDRDRSDCITLDDMQGTMRLRTFDVKKVRGVSFRWIDSSLILEIPRARALEIRALVAALRDEEVLALDSCLHPESDFCATWKAGQSKALHGYGTGTTDVKNFAFVVFCPQQESDSWLCLEDGCTSGLSSEKY
;
A
#
# COMPACT_ATOMS: atom_id res chain seq x y z
N MET A 1 -15.18 -15.66 11.70
CA MET A 1 -16.00 -14.55 11.16
C MET A 1 -15.66 -14.46 9.69
N ASP A 2 -16.50 -15.01 8.83
CA ASP A 2 -16.22 -15.16 7.40
C ASP A 2 -16.12 -13.80 6.72
N LEU A 3 -14.91 -13.46 6.26
CA LEU A 3 -14.68 -12.37 5.32
C LEU A 3 -15.31 -12.78 3.98
N LYS A 4 -16.51 -12.28 3.70
CA LYS A 4 -17.10 -12.34 2.36
C LYS A 4 -16.22 -11.59 1.38
N THR A 5 -15.34 -12.31 0.68
CA THR A 5 -14.73 -11.87 -0.57
C THR A 5 -15.82 -11.83 -1.64
N SER A 6 -16.31 -10.63 -1.99
CA SER A 6 -17.22 -10.49 -3.13
C SER A 6 -16.42 -10.63 -4.43
N VAL A 7 -16.53 -11.80 -5.07
CA VAL A 7 -16.14 -11.99 -6.47
C VAL A 7 -17.30 -11.48 -7.30
N LEU A 8 -17.09 -10.42 -8.09
CA LEU A 8 -18.06 -9.96 -9.08
C LEU A 8 -17.35 -9.83 -10.42
N SER A 9 -17.77 -10.68 -11.36
CA SER A 9 -17.44 -10.62 -12.78
C SER A 9 -18.14 -9.42 -13.43
N PRO A 10 -17.48 -8.68 -14.34
CA PRO A 10 -18.19 -7.79 -15.24
C PRO A 10 -18.86 -8.58 -16.37
N ASP A 11 -20.12 -8.23 -16.68
CA ASP A 11 -20.88 -8.72 -17.83
C ASP A 11 -20.10 -8.52 -19.15
N PRO A 12 -20.06 -9.51 -20.05
CA PRO A 12 -19.53 -9.34 -21.38
C PRO A 12 -20.65 -8.81 -22.27
N ASP A 13 -20.66 -7.52 -22.56
CA ASP A 13 -20.94 -6.98 -23.90
C ASP A 13 -21.11 -5.46 -23.88
N VAL A 14 -20.83 -4.88 -25.05
CA VAL A 14 -21.00 -3.47 -25.46
C VAL A 14 -19.82 -2.55 -25.19
N ILE A 15 -18.84 -2.55 -26.10
CA ILE A 15 -18.29 -1.30 -26.66
C ILE A 15 -18.07 -1.51 -28.17
N SER A 16 -18.96 -0.90 -28.97
CA SER A 16 -18.79 -0.73 -30.41
C SER A 16 -17.79 0.39 -30.71
N ASP A 17 -17.15 0.26 -31.86
CA ASP A 17 -16.23 1.19 -32.51
C ASP A 17 -16.54 2.68 -32.30
N ARG A 18 -15.54 3.45 -31.86
CA ARG A 18 -15.39 4.87 -32.23
C ARG A 18 -13.92 5.25 -32.46
N GLU A 19 -13.74 5.74 -33.68
CA GLU A 19 -12.64 6.41 -34.39
C GLU A 19 -11.50 7.04 -33.57
N ILE A 20 -10.28 6.67 -33.95
CA ILE A 20 -9.06 7.45 -33.70
C ILE A 20 -8.82 8.29 -34.96
N VAL A 21 -8.91 9.63 -34.84
CA VAL A 21 -8.34 10.54 -35.84
C VAL A 21 -6.84 10.60 -35.61
N THR A 22 -6.06 9.82 -36.37
CA THR A 22 -4.60 9.96 -36.41
C THR A 22 -4.20 10.97 -37.48
N ASN A 23 -4.10 12.24 -37.10
CA ASN A 23 -3.27 13.19 -37.85
C ASN A 23 -1.82 12.99 -37.42
N VAL A 24 -1.02 12.40 -38.30
CA VAL A 24 0.42 12.25 -38.10
C VAL A 24 1.09 13.58 -38.48
N SER A 25 1.28 14.46 -37.50
CA SER A 25 2.27 15.55 -37.59
C SER A 25 3.51 15.15 -36.79
N SER A 26 4.69 15.33 -37.40
CA SER A 26 6.02 15.08 -36.86
C SER A 26 6.44 16.07 -35.75
N SER A 27 5.57 16.32 -34.79
CA SER A 27 5.88 17.07 -33.57
C SER A 27 6.27 16.09 -32.48
N THR A 28 7.39 16.34 -31.79
CA THR A 28 7.72 15.65 -30.54
C THR A 28 6.48 15.64 -29.65
N PRO A 29 6.03 14.47 -29.16
CA PRO A 29 4.82 14.40 -28.35
C PRO A 29 4.98 15.30 -27.12
N SER A 30 4.06 16.25 -26.95
CA SER A 30 4.00 17.10 -25.77
C SER A 30 3.51 16.26 -24.59
N TRP A 31 4.26 16.28 -23.49
CA TRP A 31 3.85 15.66 -22.24
C TRP A 31 3.23 16.72 -21.30
N PRO A 32 2.24 16.36 -20.46
CA PRO A 32 1.63 15.04 -20.34
C PRO A 32 0.74 14.67 -21.54
N GLN A 33 0.62 13.38 -21.82
CA GLN A 33 -0.46 12.86 -22.66
C GLN A 33 -1.74 12.83 -21.83
N VAL A 34 -2.90 13.11 -22.44
CA VAL A 34 -4.16 13.22 -21.71
C VAL A 34 -5.17 12.24 -22.28
N ALA A 35 -5.73 11.40 -21.42
CA ALA A 35 -6.77 10.44 -21.77
C ALA A 35 -8.06 10.76 -21.02
N LYS A 36 -9.19 10.78 -21.74
CA LYS A 36 -10.52 10.91 -21.14
C LYS A 36 -11.09 9.52 -20.83
N VAL A 37 -11.58 9.36 -19.61
CA VAL A 37 -12.03 8.08 -19.06
C VAL A 37 -13.41 8.27 -18.43
N GLY A 38 -14.46 8.28 -19.26
CA GLY A 38 -15.78 8.74 -18.82
C GLY A 38 -15.74 10.23 -18.46
N ASP A 39 -16.12 10.55 -17.22
CA ASP A 39 -16.14 11.93 -16.71
C ASP A 39 -14.83 12.37 -16.05
N ILE A 40 -13.89 11.45 -15.86
CA ILE A 40 -12.57 11.76 -15.32
C ILE A 40 -11.56 11.89 -16.45
N THR A 41 -10.48 12.63 -16.17
CA THR A 41 -9.32 12.75 -17.05
C THR A 41 -8.12 12.11 -16.38
N VAL A 42 -7.25 11.47 -17.16
CA VAL A 42 -5.99 10.90 -16.68
C VAL A 42 -4.85 11.54 -17.45
N SER A 43 -3.99 12.26 -16.73
CA SER A 43 -2.73 12.79 -17.26
C SER A 43 -1.64 11.73 -17.13
N ILE A 44 -0.94 11.47 -18.22
CA ILE A 44 0.11 10.46 -18.33
C ILE A 44 1.41 11.20 -18.55
N TYR A 45 2.34 11.06 -17.61
CA TYR A 45 3.66 11.67 -17.66
C TYR A 45 4.69 10.62 -18.00
N HIS A 46 5.68 10.97 -18.83
CA HIS A 46 6.88 10.17 -19.03
C HIS A 46 8.05 10.87 -18.33
N HIS A 47 8.72 10.16 -17.41
CA HIS A 47 9.80 10.72 -16.60
C HIS A 47 10.72 9.61 -16.09
N THR A 48 11.78 9.99 -15.38
CA THR A 48 12.73 9.06 -14.76
C THR A 48 12.75 9.26 -13.24
N ILE A 49 12.83 8.15 -12.50
CA ILE A 49 12.99 8.18 -11.05
C ILE A 49 14.42 7.71 -10.73
N PRO A 50 15.25 8.54 -10.08
CA PRO A 50 16.61 8.14 -9.71
C PRO A 50 16.61 6.92 -8.81
N ASN A 51 17.44 5.91 -9.09
CA ASN A 51 17.52 4.70 -8.28
C ASN A 51 18.90 4.55 -7.66
N SER A 52 18.97 4.30 -6.35
CA SER A 52 20.25 4.13 -5.66
C SER A 52 20.91 2.76 -5.87
N ARG A 53 20.17 1.76 -6.38
CA ARG A 53 20.67 0.39 -6.60
C ARG A 53 21.02 0.07 -8.04
N SER A 54 20.45 0.80 -8.99
CA SER A 54 20.51 0.48 -10.42
C SER A 54 20.44 1.76 -11.24
N ASP A 55 20.38 1.61 -12.55
CA ASP A 55 20.02 2.71 -13.44
C ASP A 55 18.68 3.34 -13.04
N ASP A 56 18.55 4.62 -13.39
CA ASP A 56 17.32 5.39 -13.26
C ASP A 56 16.13 4.65 -13.87
N VAL A 57 15.00 4.69 -13.16
CA VAL A 57 13.79 3.98 -13.58
C VAL A 57 13.00 4.87 -14.52
N SER A 58 13.07 4.58 -15.82
CA SER A 58 12.13 5.14 -16.80
C SER A 58 10.71 4.70 -16.46
N CYS A 59 9.79 5.65 -16.32
CA CYS A 59 8.42 5.39 -15.88
C CYS A 59 7.38 6.13 -16.71
N TRP A 60 6.15 5.60 -16.67
CA TRP A 60 4.95 6.39 -16.90
C TRP A 60 4.20 6.58 -15.60
N THR A 61 3.80 7.82 -15.28
CA THR A 61 2.89 8.09 -14.16
C THR A 61 1.54 8.55 -14.67
N TYR A 62 0.50 7.83 -14.28
CA TYR A 62 -0.90 8.11 -14.56
C TYR A 62 -1.48 8.82 -13.34
N VAL A 63 -2.03 10.02 -13.54
CA VAL A 63 -2.63 10.84 -12.50
C VAL A 63 -4.06 11.15 -12.89
N SER A 64 -5.03 10.73 -12.07
CA SER A 64 -6.42 11.11 -12.32
C SER A 64 -6.71 12.55 -11.90
N SER A 65 -7.72 13.11 -12.56
CA SER A 65 -8.41 14.33 -12.18
C SER A 65 -9.91 14.12 -12.35
N GLY A 66 -10.66 14.36 -11.27
CA GLY A 66 -12.12 14.29 -11.23
C GLY A 66 -12.68 13.17 -10.35
N LEU A 67 -11.85 12.27 -9.79
CA LEU A 67 -12.33 11.26 -8.83
C LEU A 67 -12.91 11.91 -7.57
N GLN A 68 -12.38 13.07 -7.15
CA GLN A 68 -12.90 13.79 -5.99
C GLN A 68 -14.36 14.21 -6.16
N SER A 69 -14.82 14.44 -7.40
CA SER A 69 -16.22 14.80 -7.68
C SER A 69 -17.22 13.68 -7.31
N VAL A 70 -16.73 12.44 -7.21
CA VAL A 70 -17.51 11.27 -6.78
C VAL A 70 -17.11 10.78 -5.38
N GLY A 71 -16.50 11.66 -4.57
CA GLY A 71 -16.13 11.38 -3.18
C GLY A 71 -14.88 10.51 -3.01
N GLN A 72 -14.11 10.29 -4.08
CA GLN A 72 -12.98 9.38 -4.12
C GLN A 72 -11.65 10.16 -4.15
N PRO A 73 -10.60 9.77 -3.39
CA PRO A 73 -9.27 10.35 -3.57
C PRO A 73 -8.79 10.21 -5.03
N GLU A 74 -8.01 11.17 -5.52
CA GLU A 74 -7.35 10.96 -6.82
C GLU A 74 -6.39 9.78 -6.72
N LEU A 75 -6.16 9.08 -7.83
CA LEU A 75 -5.30 7.92 -7.86
C LEU A 75 -4.07 8.22 -8.73
N VAL A 76 -2.91 7.78 -8.24
CA VAL A 76 -1.64 7.86 -8.94
C VAL A 76 -1.12 6.44 -9.12
N ILE A 77 -0.87 6.04 -10.37
CA ILE A 77 -0.24 4.76 -10.68
C ILE A 77 1.02 5.09 -11.47
N THR A 78 2.18 4.64 -11.00
CA THR A 78 3.42 4.74 -11.76
C THR A 78 3.83 3.36 -12.23
N LEU A 79 4.16 3.23 -13.50
CA LEU A 79 4.54 1.98 -14.14
C LEU A 79 5.98 2.10 -14.65
N ARG A 80 6.85 1.18 -14.22
CA ARG A 80 8.18 1.05 -14.81
C ARG A 80 8.06 0.62 -16.27
N ARG A 81 8.75 1.35 -17.14
CA ARG A 81 8.90 1.04 -18.55
C ARG A 81 9.90 -0.10 -18.72
N ARG A 82 9.55 -1.10 -19.54
CA ARG A 82 10.46 -2.17 -19.95
C ARG A 82 11.48 -1.60 -20.93
N SER A 83 12.64 -2.24 -21.03
CA SER A 83 13.72 -1.77 -21.91
C SER A 83 13.33 -1.71 -23.40
N ASN A 84 12.37 -2.52 -23.82
CA ASN A 84 11.88 -2.58 -25.21
C ASN A 84 10.68 -1.65 -25.50
N GLU A 85 10.11 -0.98 -24.50
CA GLU A 85 8.98 -0.08 -24.68
C GLU A 85 9.47 1.35 -24.94
N ARG A 86 8.89 2.08 -25.89
CA ARG A 86 9.22 3.48 -26.18
C ARG A 86 8.37 4.43 -25.34
N PRO A 87 8.73 5.72 -25.18
CA PRO A 87 7.95 6.66 -24.36
C PRO A 87 6.46 6.75 -24.72
N LEU A 88 6.10 6.56 -25.99
CA LEU A 88 4.71 6.59 -26.48
C LEU A 88 3.96 5.24 -26.34
N ASP A 89 4.64 4.16 -25.95
CA ASP A 89 4.05 2.82 -25.83
C ASP A 89 3.42 2.61 -24.44
N TRP A 90 2.84 3.66 -23.84
CA TRP A 90 2.22 3.57 -22.53
C TRP A 90 0.97 2.67 -22.56
N SER A 91 0.75 1.90 -21.49
CA SER A 91 -0.36 0.94 -21.41
C SER A 91 -1.71 1.62 -21.14
N ARG A 92 -2.78 1.12 -21.75
CA ARG A 92 -4.15 1.55 -21.45
C ARG A 92 -4.74 0.90 -20.21
N GLU A 93 -4.16 -0.19 -19.71
CA GLU A 93 -4.72 -0.94 -18.59
C GLU A 93 -4.88 -0.14 -17.28
N PRO A 94 -3.97 0.78 -16.91
CA PRO A 94 -4.24 1.71 -15.81
C PRO A 94 -5.53 2.51 -16.01
N LEU A 95 -5.83 2.95 -17.24
CA LEU A 95 -7.04 3.72 -17.55
C LEU A 95 -8.32 2.94 -17.24
N ASP A 96 -8.34 1.63 -17.51
CA ASP A 96 -9.46 0.78 -17.16
C ASP A 96 -9.60 0.62 -15.64
N TRP A 97 -8.48 0.57 -14.92
CA TRP A 97 -8.51 0.61 -13.46
C TRP A 97 -9.11 1.92 -12.92
N PHE A 98 -8.76 3.07 -13.51
CA PHE A 98 -9.38 4.35 -13.16
C PHE A 98 -10.90 4.36 -13.39
N LYS A 99 -11.41 3.72 -14.46
CA LYS A 99 -12.87 3.55 -14.69
C LYS A 99 -13.52 2.79 -13.54
N ILE A 100 -12.89 1.67 -13.14
CA ILE A 100 -13.36 0.80 -12.06
C ILE A 100 -13.40 1.58 -10.74
N VAL A 101 -12.34 2.32 -10.42
CA VAL A 101 -12.28 3.12 -9.20
C VAL A 101 -13.31 4.26 -9.21
N ALA A 102 -13.53 4.90 -10.36
CA ALA A 102 -14.57 5.92 -10.51
C ALA A 102 -15.98 5.34 -10.33
N SER A 103 -16.27 4.12 -10.82
CA SER A 103 -17.57 3.47 -10.63
C SER A 103 -17.82 3.10 -9.17
N TRP A 104 -16.77 2.73 -8.43
CA TRP A 104 -16.86 2.52 -6.98
C TRP A 104 -17.18 3.82 -6.23
N GLY A 105 -16.50 4.92 -6.58
CA GLY A 105 -16.82 6.25 -6.04
C GLY A 105 -18.30 6.61 -6.22
N ARG A 106 -18.82 6.47 -7.45
CA ARG A 106 -20.24 6.75 -7.77
C ARG A 106 -21.23 5.86 -7.00
N SER A 107 -20.84 4.64 -6.64
CA SER A 107 -21.67 3.73 -5.84
C SER A 107 -21.47 3.88 -4.32
N GLY A 108 -20.73 4.92 -3.88
CA GLY A 108 -20.44 5.18 -2.47
C GLY A 108 -19.38 4.26 -1.87
N ARG A 109 -18.73 3.44 -2.70
CA ARG A 109 -17.65 2.53 -2.28
C ARG A 109 -16.31 3.24 -2.40
N ILE A 110 -15.97 4.00 -1.37
CA ILE A 110 -14.74 4.80 -1.33
C ILE A 110 -13.54 3.92 -0.97
N ILE A 111 -12.43 4.04 -1.71
CA ILE A 111 -11.16 3.38 -1.35
C ILE A 111 -10.35 4.26 -0.40
N ASP A 112 -9.57 3.62 0.45
CA ASP A 112 -8.66 4.29 1.39
C ASP A 112 -7.28 3.61 1.35
N ALA A 113 -6.31 4.20 2.03
CA ALA A 113 -5.00 3.58 2.22
C ALA A 113 -5.16 2.14 2.76
N PHE A 114 -4.38 1.24 2.17
CA PHE A 114 -4.32 -0.19 2.43
C PHE A 114 -5.62 -0.96 2.13
N HIS A 115 -6.61 -0.36 1.47
CA HIS A 115 -7.65 -1.15 0.80
C HIS A 115 -7.02 -1.96 -0.32
N THR A 116 -7.52 -3.17 -0.50
CA THR A 116 -6.94 -4.13 -1.45
C THR A 116 -8.00 -4.71 -2.34
N HIS A 117 -7.66 -4.91 -3.60
CA HIS A 117 -8.50 -5.60 -4.56
C HIS A 117 -7.72 -6.70 -5.25
N LEU A 118 -8.31 -7.89 -5.27
CA LEU A 118 -7.81 -8.98 -6.09
C LEU A 118 -8.07 -8.64 -7.56
N LEU A 119 -7.04 -8.80 -8.37
CA LEU A 119 -7.13 -8.62 -9.81
C LEU A 119 -7.78 -9.87 -10.39
N THR A 120 -8.93 -9.69 -11.04
CA THR A 120 -9.69 -10.81 -11.62
C THR A 120 -9.08 -11.29 -12.94
N SER A 121 -8.30 -10.46 -13.62
CA SER A 121 -7.53 -10.84 -14.79
C SER A 121 -6.14 -11.29 -14.37
N HIS A 122 -5.72 -12.48 -14.83
CA HIS A 122 -4.40 -13.05 -14.54
C HIS A 122 -3.25 -12.30 -15.26
N HIS A 123 -3.53 -11.13 -15.86
CA HIS A 123 -2.65 -10.40 -16.77
C HIS A 123 -2.72 -8.87 -16.61
N TRP A 124 -3.00 -8.37 -15.40
CA TRP A 124 -3.03 -6.92 -15.19
C TRP A 124 -1.65 -6.28 -15.41
N LEU A 125 -1.67 -5.15 -16.11
CA LEU A 125 -0.52 -4.43 -16.66
C LEU A 125 0.35 -5.29 -17.59
N GLY A 126 -0.16 -6.40 -18.13
CA GLY A 126 0.63 -7.37 -18.88
C GLY A 126 1.66 -8.11 -18.03
N SER A 127 1.39 -8.29 -16.73
CA SER A 127 2.15 -9.16 -15.83
C SER A 127 1.30 -10.37 -15.42
N LYS A 128 1.91 -11.55 -15.39
CA LYS A 128 1.28 -12.77 -14.86
C LYS A 128 1.44 -12.94 -13.35
N ASN A 129 2.32 -12.15 -12.75
CA ASN A 129 2.76 -12.35 -11.37
C ASN A 129 2.02 -11.45 -10.40
N LEU A 130 1.50 -10.31 -10.87
CA LEU A 130 0.76 -9.35 -10.05
C LEU A 130 -0.69 -9.83 -9.85
N GLU A 131 -1.10 -10.01 -8.60
CA GLU A 131 -2.40 -10.57 -8.23
C GLU A 131 -3.27 -9.58 -7.45
N THR A 132 -2.64 -8.65 -6.72
CA THR A 132 -3.36 -7.69 -5.86
C THR A 132 -2.91 -6.27 -6.15
N VAL A 133 -3.86 -5.35 -6.16
CA VAL A 133 -3.58 -3.92 -6.03
C VAL A 133 -4.01 -3.44 -4.65
N THR A 134 -3.11 -2.73 -3.98
CA THR A 134 -3.33 -2.02 -2.73
C THR A 134 -2.99 -0.55 -2.90
N TYR A 135 -3.39 0.29 -1.94
CA TYR A 135 -3.21 1.73 -2.04
C TYR A 135 -2.33 2.25 -0.92
N GLY A 136 -1.19 2.82 -1.29
CA GLY A 136 -0.33 3.53 -0.38
C GLY A 136 -0.83 4.96 -0.11
N GLN A 137 -0.36 5.51 1.00
CA GLN A 137 -0.44 6.94 1.29
C GLN A 137 0.31 7.79 0.23
N PRO A 138 0.06 9.11 0.16
CA PRO A 138 0.80 9.98 -0.76
C PRO A 138 2.32 9.97 -0.54
N HIS A 139 3.10 9.70 -1.60
CA HIS A 139 4.49 10.15 -1.64
C HIS A 139 4.54 11.68 -1.63
N ARG A 140 5.45 12.30 -0.85
CA ARG A 140 5.61 13.77 -0.80
C ARG A 140 5.78 14.39 -2.19
N GLY A 141 6.50 13.71 -3.07
CA GLY A 141 6.62 14.02 -4.49
C GLY A 141 7.10 12.80 -5.26
N LEU A 142 7.13 12.92 -6.59
CA LEU A 142 7.80 11.97 -7.48
C LEU A 142 8.91 12.74 -8.20
N PRO A 143 10.16 12.24 -8.21
CA PRO A 143 11.25 12.90 -8.93
C PRO A 143 10.91 13.15 -10.39
N ASN A 144 11.39 14.26 -10.93
CA ASN A 144 11.25 14.63 -12.35
C ASN A 144 9.81 14.74 -12.88
N LEU A 145 8.80 14.84 -11.99
CA LEU A 145 7.47 15.33 -12.34
C LEU A 145 7.34 16.84 -12.06
N PRO A 146 6.48 17.55 -12.81
CA PRO A 146 6.11 18.93 -12.48
C PRO A 146 5.58 19.04 -11.03
N PRO A 147 5.88 20.12 -10.29
CA PRO A 147 5.46 20.27 -8.89
C PRO A 147 3.94 20.21 -8.67
N ASP A 148 3.17 20.62 -9.66
CA ASP A 148 1.71 20.67 -9.68
C ASP A 148 1.06 19.40 -10.28
N ALA A 149 1.86 18.43 -10.72
CA ALA A 149 1.35 17.21 -11.36
C ALA A 149 0.61 16.29 -10.38
N LEU A 150 0.83 16.40 -9.07
CA LEU A 150 0.27 15.48 -8.07
C LEU A 150 -0.84 16.15 -7.24
N PRO A 151 -2.08 15.65 -7.28
CA PRO A 151 -3.19 16.20 -6.49
C PRO A 151 -2.95 16.06 -4.98
N HIS A 152 -3.36 17.04 -4.18
CA HIS A 152 -3.14 16.99 -2.72
C HIS A 152 -3.78 15.76 -2.05
N VAL A 153 -5.06 15.51 -2.31
CA VAL A 153 -5.79 14.34 -1.80
C VAL A 153 -5.69 13.22 -2.82
N ARG A 154 -4.78 12.28 -2.57
CA ARG A 154 -4.48 11.18 -3.49
C ARG A 154 -4.12 9.88 -2.78
N LEU A 155 -4.13 8.79 -3.54
CA LEU A 155 -3.56 7.51 -3.17
C LEU A 155 -2.59 7.03 -4.26
N HIS A 156 -1.61 6.21 -3.88
CA HIS A 156 -0.67 5.61 -4.83
C HIS A 156 -0.95 4.12 -4.99
N GLY A 157 -1.14 3.66 -6.22
CA GLY A 157 -1.33 2.25 -6.51
C GLY A 157 -0.05 1.46 -6.28
N ILE A 158 -0.14 0.39 -5.50
CA ILE A 158 0.93 -0.58 -5.25
C ILE A 158 0.43 -1.93 -5.75
N ALA A 159 1.21 -2.62 -6.56
CA ALA A 159 0.89 -3.97 -7.02
C ALA A 159 1.73 -5.00 -6.25
N LEU A 160 1.07 -6.04 -5.76
CA LEU A 160 1.68 -7.15 -5.05
C LEU A 160 1.58 -8.42 -5.90
N THR A 161 2.62 -9.25 -5.80
CA THR A 161 2.60 -10.57 -6.42
C THR A 161 1.69 -11.52 -5.66
N ALA A 162 1.46 -12.72 -6.22
CA ALA A 162 0.67 -13.74 -5.54
C ALA A 162 1.26 -14.16 -4.18
N ASN A 163 2.57 -14.43 -4.13
CA ASN A 163 3.23 -14.83 -2.89
C ASN A 163 3.24 -13.71 -1.84
N GLU A 164 3.44 -12.47 -2.26
CA GLU A 164 3.33 -11.30 -1.38
C GLU A 164 1.92 -11.09 -0.87
N THR A 165 0.91 -11.36 -1.71
CA THR A 165 -0.51 -11.33 -1.33
C THR A 165 -0.80 -12.36 -0.24
N LEU A 166 -0.25 -13.57 -0.34
CA LEU A 166 -0.39 -14.60 0.69
C LEU A 166 0.24 -14.14 2.02
N VAL A 167 1.45 -13.59 1.98
CA VAL A 167 2.12 -13.03 3.16
C VAL A 167 1.29 -11.90 3.76
N ALA A 168 0.78 -10.97 2.96
CA ALA A 168 0.01 -9.84 3.45
C ALA A 168 -1.33 -10.25 4.07
N LYS A 169 -2.03 -11.23 3.47
CA LYS A 169 -3.27 -11.79 4.02
C LYS A 169 -3.01 -12.46 5.38
N ALA A 170 -1.93 -13.22 5.51
CA ALA A 170 -1.59 -13.93 6.74
C ALA A 170 -0.99 -13.02 7.82
N TYR A 171 -0.03 -12.16 7.46
CA TYR A 171 0.86 -11.45 8.39
C TYR A 171 0.74 -9.93 8.34
N GLY A 172 -0.25 -9.38 7.63
CA GLY A 172 -0.50 -7.94 7.56
C GLY A 172 0.15 -7.26 6.35
N TRP A 173 -0.54 -6.26 5.79
CA TRP A 173 -0.11 -5.58 4.56
C TRP A 173 1.18 -4.77 4.75
N THR A 174 1.37 -4.18 5.92
CA THR A 174 2.58 -3.40 6.25
C THR A 174 3.84 -4.25 6.17
N ARG A 175 3.79 -5.52 6.58
CA ARG A 175 4.94 -6.42 6.46
C ARG A 175 5.33 -6.63 5.00
N ALA A 176 4.37 -6.96 4.14
CA ALA A 176 4.64 -7.17 2.71
C ALA A 176 5.13 -5.88 2.02
N ILE A 177 4.47 -4.75 2.26
CA ILE A 177 4.83 -3.45 1.66
C ILE A 177 6.19 -2.96 2.19
N GLY A 178 6.47 -3.18 3.48
CA GLY A 178 7.76 -2.86 4.09
C GLY A 178 8.91 -3.62 3.41
N HIS A 179 8.76 -4.93 3.17
CA HIS A 179 9.75 -5.70 2.42
C HIS A 179 9.87 -5.25 0.95
N TYR A 180 8.78 -4.78 0.34
CA TYR A 180 8.82 -4.23 -1.00
C TYR A 180 9.64 -2.94 -1.09
N GLY A 181 9.47 -2.00 -0.16
CA GLY A 181 10.31 -0.81 -0.11
C GLY A 181 11.76 -1.12 0.29
N LEU A 182 11.99 -2.07 1.21
CA LEU A 182 13.32 -2.52 1.61
C LEU A 182 14.11 -3.10 0.43
N SER A 183 13.50 -3.96 -0.39
CA SER A 183 14.16 -4.61 -1.53
C SER A 183 14.63 -3.59 -2.58
N ASN A 184 13.89 -2.50 -2.73
CA ASN A 184 14.20 -1.40 -3.65
C ASN A 184 14.94 -0.22 -2.99
N ARG A 185 15.19 -0.27 -1.67
CA ARG A 185 15.75 0.84 -0.88
C ARG A 185 15.00 2.16 -1.09
N TRP A 186 13.67 2.10 -1.07
CA TRP A 186 12.82 3.26 -1.29
C TRP A 186 11.81 3.46 -0.16
N TRP A 187 11.89 4.59 0.53
CA TRP A 187 10.96 4.97 1.59
C TRP A 187 9.70 5.69 1.06
N PRO A 188 8.49 5.39 1.58
CA PRO A 188 8.14 4.26 2.46
C PRO A 188 7.80 2.95 1.73
N TYR A 189 7.75 3.00 0.41
CA TYR A 189 7.68 1.87 -0.52
C TYR A 189 7.99 2.40 -1.90
N THR A 190 8.25 1.51 -2.85
CA THR A 190 8.56 1.91 -4.21
C THR A 190 7.38 2.63 -4.88
N PRO A 191 7.58 3.81 -5.48
CA PRO A 191 6.49 4.59 -6.06
C PRO A 191 6.06 4.09 -7.43
N TRP A 192 6.80 3.13 -8.02
CA TRP A 192 6.51 2.50 -9.30
C TRP A 192 6.17 1.02 -9.15
N ILE A 193 5.32 0.54 -10.03
CA ILE A 193 5.05 -0.89 -10.25
C ILE A 193 6.06 -1.39 -11.27
N ASP A 194 6.85 -2.38 -10.88
CA ASP A 194 7.65 -3.19 -11.81
C ASP A 194 6.87 -4.48 -12.12
N ARG A 195 6.56 -4.68 -13.40
CA ARG A 195 5.72 -5.79 -13.89
C ARG A 195 6.47 -7.12 -13.95
N ASP A 196 7.79 -7.06 -14.01
CA ASP A 196 8.65 -8.23 -14.25
C ASP A 196 9.49 -8.57 -13.02
N ARG A 197 9.20 -7.93 -11.88
CA ARG A 197 9.89 -8.19 -10.61
C ARG A 197 9.53 -9.57 -10.04
N SER A 198 10.48 -10.13 -9.30
CA SER A 198 10.23 -11.27 -8.41
C SER A 198 9.50 -10.82 -7.15
N ASP A 199 9.05 -11.81 -6.38
CA ASP A 199 8.57 -11.60 -5.02
C ASP A 199 9.66 -10.97 -4.14
N CYS A 200 9.28 -10.04 -3.27
CA CYS A 200 10.16 -9.51 -2.23
C CYS A 200 10.10 -10.33 -0.94
N ILE A 201 9.02 -11.10 -0.76
CA ILE A 201 8.76 -11.94 0.42
C ILE A 201 7.80 -13.08 0.06
N THR A 202 7.99 -14.23 0.70
CA THR A 202 7.17 -15.44 0.53
C THR A 202 6.74 -16.01 1.89
N LEU A 203 5.86 -17.02 1.90
CA LEU A 203 5.49 -17.71 3.14
C LEU A 203 6.67 -18.48 3.76
N ASP A 204 7.62 -18.94 2.96
CA ASP A 204 8.82 -19.62 3.46
C ASP A 204 9.73 -18.66 4.24
N ASP A 205 9.75 -17.38 3.86
CA ASP A 205 10.42 -16.33 4.63
C ASP A 205 9.76 -16.10 6.00
N MET A 206 8.53 -16.58 6.23
CA MET A 206 7.78 -16.37 7.48
C MET A 206 7.88 -17.55 8.45
N GLN A 207 8.68 -18.57 8.13
CA GLN A 207 8.84 -19.73 8.99
C GLN A 207 9.34 -19.35 10.39
N GLY A 208 8.67 -19.88 11.41
CA GLY A 208 9.02 -19.62 12.82
C GLY A 208 8.52 -18.28 13.38
N THR A 209 7.72 -17.52 12.64
CA THR A 209 7.11 -16.29 13.18
C THR A 209 6.23 -16.58 14.40
N MET A 210 6.38 -15.73 15.41
CA MET A 210 5.58 -15.72 16.64
C MET A 210 4.23 -15.02 16.43
N ARG A 211 4.10 -14.15 15.42
CA ARG A 211 2.91 -13.34 15.18
C ARG A 211 1.62 -14.15 15.16
N LEU A 212 1.57 -15.23 14.37
CA LEU A 212 0.37 -16.09 14.26
C LEU A 212 0.35 -17.26 15.23
N ARG A 213 1.49 -17.62 15.84
CA ARG A 213 1.56 -18.74 16.79
C ARG A 213 1.12 -18.34 18.19
N THR A 214 1.30 -17.06 18.52
CA THR A 214 1.13 -16.57 19.89
C THR A 214 -0.07 -15.64 20.04
N PHE A 215 -0.46 -14.92 18.99
CA PHE A 215 -1.44 -13.85 19.10
C PHE A 215 -2.55 -13.96 18.05
N ASP A 216 -3.79 -13.73 18.48
CA ASP A 216 -4.92 -13.51 17.56
C ASP A 216 -4.96 -12.03 17.16
N VAL A 217 -4.16 -11.69 16.16
CA VAL A 217 -3.98 -10.30 15.70
C VAL A 217 -5.24 -9.80 15.01
N LYS A 218 -5.92 -8.83 15.63
CA LYS A 218 -7.12 -8.20 15.09
C LYS A 218 -6.74 -7.15 14.05
N LYS A 219 -7.48 -7.10 12.95
CA LYS A 219 -7.27 -6.13 11.87
C LYS A 219 -8.31 -5.02 11.98
N VAL A 220 -7.87 -3.83 12.38
CA VAL A 220 -8.70 -2.63 12.37
C VAL A 220 -8.11 -1.63 11.39
N ARG A 221 -8.91 -1.19 10.43
CA ARG A 221 -8.44 -0.38 9.31
C ARG A 221 -7.93 0.98 9.75
N GLY A 222 -6.76 1.37 9.24
CA GLY A 222 -6.17 2.69 9.47
C GLY A 222 -5.58 2.89 10.87
N VAL A 223 -5.62 1.85 11.71
CA VAL A 223 -4.88 1.85 12.97
C VAL A 223 -3.39 1.82 12.64
N SER A 224 -2.65 2.74 13.23
CA SER A 224 -1.20 2.82 13.09
C SER A 224 -0.57 3.08 14.44
N PHE A 225 0.72 2.78 14.52
CA PHE A 225 1.51 3.02 15.72
C PHE A 225 2.71 3.85 15.37
N ARG A 226 3.06 4.73 16.29
CA ARG A 226 4.32 5.44 16.24
C ARG A 226 5.01 5.42 17.59
N TRP A 227 6.32 5.28 17.53
CA TRP A 227 7.20 5.45 18.68
C TRP A 227 7.79 6.86 18.64
N ILE A 228 7.60 7.65 19.69
CA ILE A 228 8.18 9.00 19.83
C ILE A 228 8.51 9.27 21.30
N ASP A 229 9.70 9.82 21.57
CA ASP A 229 10.13 10.23 22.93
C ASP A 229 9.88 9.18 24.02
N SER A 230 10.23 7.91 23.73
CA SER A 230 10.02 6.75 24.62
C SER A 230 8.55 6.37 24.89
N SER A 231 7.61 6.96 24.15
CA SER A 231 6.19 6.67 24.21
C SER A 231 5.72 5.95 22.96
N LEU A 232 4.94 4.90 23.17
CA LEU A 232 4.20 4.23 22.10
C LEU A 232 2.83 4.88 21.97
N ILE A 233 2.57 5.49 20.83
CA ILE A 233 1.29 6.13 20.53
C ILE A 233 0.53 5.26 19.53
N LEU A 234 -0.65 4.81 19.95
CA LEU A 234 -1.63 4.16 19.11
C LEU A 234 -2.58 5.19 18.51
N GLU A 235 -2.56 5.33 17.19
CA GLU A 235 -3.47 6.21 16.47
C GLU A 235 -4.65 5.43 15.90
N ILE A 236 -5.85 5.78 16.36
CA ILE A 236 -7.10 5.14 15.96
C ILE A 236 -7.92 6.16 15.17
N PRO A 237 -8.27 5.88 13.91
CA PRO A 237 -9.18 6.74 13.16
C PRO A 237 -10.49 6.92 13.93
N ARG A 238 -11.00 8.15 14.01
CA ARG A 238 -12.23 8.45 14.77
C ARG A 238 -13.41 7.54 14.38
N ALA A 239 -13.54 7.22 13.09
CA ALA A 239 -14.57 6.32 12.57
C ALA A 239 -14.46 4.87 13.06
N ARG A 240 -13.33 4.49 13.66
CA ARG A 240 -13.00 3.14 14.17
C ARG A 240 -12.93 3.08 15.69
N ALA A 241 -13.14 4.20 16.39
CA ALA A 241 -13.06 4.25 17.84
C ALA A 241 -14.04 3.29 18.54
N LEU A 242 -15.27 3.16 18.02
CA LEU A 242 -16.25 2.21 18.58
C LEU A 242 -15.85 0.75 18.37
N GLU A 243 -15.24 0.43 17.22
CA GLU A 243 -14.75 -0.91 16.90
C GLU A 243 -13.63 -1.33 17.88
N ILE A 244 -12.65 -0.46 18.13
CA ILE A 244 -11.60 -0.71 19.12
C ILE A 244 -12.17 -0.81 20.54
N ARG A 245 -13.09 0.08 20.93
CA ARG A 245 -13.74 0.01 22.25
C ARG A 245 -14.46 -1.32 22.45
N ALA A 246 -15.16 -1.82 21.43
CA ALA A 246 -15.83 -3.10 21.50
C ALA A 246 -14.83 -4.27 21.62
N LEU A 247 -13.70 -4.21 20.90
CA LEU A 247 -12.63 -5.20 21.04
C LEU A 247 -12.08 -5.22 22.46
N VAL A 248 -11.74 -4.05 23.03
CA VAL A 248 -11.22 -3.94 24.39
C VAL A 248 -12.23 -4.43 25.42
N ALA A 249 -13.50 -4.04 25.31
CA ALA A 249 -14.56 -4.43 26.23
C ALA A 249 -14.88 -5.94 26.20
N ALA A 250 -14.48 -6.65 25.15
CA ALA A 250 -14.67 -8.10 25.03
C ALA A 250 -13.52 -8.92 25.61
N LEU A 251 -12.39 -8.29 25.97
CA LEU A 251 -11.23 -8.96 26.55
C LEU A 251 -11.49 -9.32 28.01
N ARG A 252 -10.93 -10.45 28.44
CA ARG A 252 -10.79 -10.79 29.87
C ARG A 252 -9.52 -10.12 30.44
N ASP A 253 -9.44 -10.01 31.76
CA ASP A 253 -8.36 -9.25 32.42
C ASP A 253 -6.93 -9.71 32.07
N GLU A 254 -6.75 -11.01 31.75
CA GLU A 254 -5.46 -11.60 31.37
C GLU A 254 -5.25 -11.67 29.84
N GLU A 255 -6.26 -11.27 29.07
CA GLU A 255 -6.28 -11.49 27.62
C GLU A 255 -5.50 -10.42 26.87
N VAL A 256 -4.59 -10.89 26.01
CA VAL A 256 -3.72 -10.06 25.20
C VAL A 256 -4.50 -9.42 24.05
N LEU A 257 -4.34 -8.11 23.84
CA LEU A 257 -4.84 -7.43 22.65
C LEU A 257 -3.72 -7.27 21.63
N ALA A 258 -3.81 -7.99 20.50
CA ALA A 258 -2.90 -7.78 19.38
C ALA A 258 -3.63 -7.09 18.22
N LEU A 259 -3.02 -6.03 17.67
CA LEU A 259 -3.57 -5.25 16.56
C LEU A 259 -2.60 -5.20 15.39
N ASP A 260 -3.12 -5.40 14.19
CA ASP A 260 -2.42 -5.07 12.95
C ASP A 260 -2.23 -3.56 12.84
N SER A 261 -1.14 -3.14 12.21
CA SER A 261 -0.75 -1.74 12.09
C SER A 261 -0.53 -1.39 10.63
N CYS A 262 -1.08 -0.27 10.17
CA CYS A 262 -0.73 0.33 8.90
C CYS A 262 0.44 1.32 9.05
N LEU A 263 1.10 1.66 7.94
CA LEU A 263 2.16 2.67 7.93
C LEU A 263 1.63 4.02 8.46
N HIS A 264 2.31 4.59 9.45
CA HIS A 264 2.03 5.92 9.96
C HIS A 264 2.57 7.02 8.99
N PRO A 265 1.79 8.07 8.64
CA PRO A 265 2.21 9.12 7.69
C PRO A 265 3.49 9.88 8.09
N GLU A 266 3.70 10.06 9.39
CA GLU A 266 4.90 10.74 9.92
C GLU A 266 6.05 9.79 10.20
N SER A 267 5.86 8.47 10.01
CA SER A 267 6.96 7.54 10.17
C SER A 267 8.00 7.75 9.08
N ASP A 268 9.24 7.50 9.45
CA ASP A 268 10.35 7.52 8.53
C ASP A 268 11.18 6.24 8.58
N PHE A 269 10.75 5.26 9.39
CA PHE A 269 11.31 3.93 9.54
C PHE A 269 10.19 2.88 9.54
N CYS A 270 10.37 1.77 8.82
CA CYS A 270 9.47 0.63 8.82
C CYS A 270 10.25 -0.60 9.27
N ALA A 271 9.81 -1.18 10.38
CA ALA A 271 10.32 -2.46 10.83
C ALA A 271 9.97 -3.55 9.81
N THR A 272 10.89 -4.50 9.63
CA THR A 272 10.72 -5.65 8.73
C THR A 272 11.32 -6.88 9.37
N TRP A 273 10.67 -8.02 9.20
CA TRP A 273 11.20 -9.29 9.71
C TRP A 273 11.08 -10.43 8.68
N LYS A 274 12.07 -11.33 8.68
CA LYS A 274 12.00 -12.64 8.02
C LYS A 274 12.79 -13.70 8.81
N ALA A 275 12.48 -14.97 8.54
CA ALA A 275 13.16 -16.12 9.10
C ALA A 275 14.69 -16.02 8.93
N GLY A 276 15.42 -16.42 9.97
CA GLY A 276 16.88 -16.36 10.00
C GLY A 276 17.46 -14.98 10.33
N GLN A 277 16.65 -13.92 10.45
CA GLN A 277 17.13 -12.63 10.98
C GLN A 277 17.42 -12.72 12.49
N SER A 278 18.39 -11.92 12.94
CA SER A 278 18.73 -11.84 14.36
C SER A 278 17.58 -11.24 15.18
N LYS A 279 17.65 -11.38 16.51
CA LYS A 279 16.65 -10.80 17.43
C LYS A 279 16.62 -9.27 17.44
N ALA A 280 17.61 -8.61 16.83
CA ALA A 280 17.62 -7.14 16.73
C ALA A 280 16.49 -6.66 15.81
N LEU A 281 15.99 -5.46 16.07
CA LEU A 281 15.03 -4.82 15.18
C LEU A 281 15.69 -4.51 13.83
N HIS A 282 15.14 -5.05 12.75
CA HIS A 282 15.55 -4.73 11.39
C HIS A 282 14.51 -3.85 10.73
N GLY A 283 14.94 -3.05 9.76
CA GLY A 283 14.06 -2.21 8.97
C GLY A 283 14.87 -1.31 8.06
N TYR A 284 14.17 -0.37 7.44
CA TYR A 284 14.75 0.67 6.61
C TYR A 284 13.96 1.95 6.79
N GLY A 285 14.59 3.06 6.43
CA GLY A 285 14.02 4.37 6.67
C GLY A 285 14.86 5.47 6.06
N THR A 286 14.38 6.70 6.20
CA THR A 286 15.16 7.90 5.81
C THR A 286 16.09 8.38 6.93
N GLY A 287 15.79 8.04 8.19
CA GLY A 287 16.55 8.51 9.36
C GLY A 287 16.44 10.02 9.59
N THR A 288 15.35 10.63 9.11
CA THR A 288 15.03 12.06 9.25
C THR A 288 14.17 12.35 10.48
N THR A 289 13.52 11.33 11.04
CA THR A 289 12.75 11.40 12.28
C THR A 289 13.10 10.22 13.19
N ASP A 290 12.64 10.25 14.45
CA ASP A 290 12.72 9.09 15.35
C ASP A 290 11.42 8.26 15.36
N VAL A 291 10.53 8.51 14.39
CA VAL A 291 9.19 7.93 14.32
C VAL A 291 9.23 6.58 13.61
N LYS A 292 9.21 5.51 14.40
CA LYS A 292 9.23 4.13 13.91
C LYS A 292 7.83 3.57 13.70
N ASN A 293 7.64 2.91 12.56
CA ASN A 293 6.45 2.13 12.24
C ASN A 293 6.71 0.63 12.43
N PHE A 294 5.76 -0.03 13.08
CA PHE A 294 5.73 -1.49 13.26
C PHE A 294 4.57 -2.10 12.49
N ALA A 295 4.69 -3.38 12.10
CA ALA A 295 3.65 -4.10 11.39
C ALA A 295 2.51 -4.60 12.29
N PHE A 296 2.72 -4.65 13.61
CA PHE A 296 1.70 -4.94 14.61
C PHE A 296 2.13 -4.46 15.99
N VAL A 297 1.16 -4.33 16.89
CA VAL A 297 1.39 -4.18 18.33
C VAL A 297 0.73 -5.33 19.08
N VAL A 298 1.24 -5.61 20.27
CA VAL A 298 0.65 -6.51 21.25
C VAL A 298 0.60 -5.81 22.60
N PHE A 299 -0.57 -5.73 23.24
CA PHE A 299 -0.72 -5.26 24.61
C PHE A 299 -0.92 -6.44 25.54
N CYS A 300 0.00 -6.63 26.47
CA CYS A 300 -0.01 -7.71 27.45
C CYS A 300 -0.44 -7.15 28.82
N PRO A 301 -1.61 -7.54 29.34
CA PRO A 301 -2.07 -7.12 30.67
C PRO A 301 -1.25 -7.67 31.81
N GLN A 302 -1.51 -7.13 33.01
CA GLN A 302 -1.10 -7.72 34.30
C GLN A 302 0.39 -8.03 34.41
N GLN A 303 1.24 -7.16 33.85
CA GLN A 303 2.67 -7.29 34.00
C GLN A 303 3.13 -6.67 35.32
N GLU A 304 4.30 -7.07 35.82
CA GLU A 304 4.87 -6.49 37.06
C GLU A 304 5.21 -5.00 36.89
N SER A 305 5.56 -4.59 35.68
CA SER A 305 5.87 -3.20 35.34
C SER A 305 5.53 -2.92 33.88
N ASP A 306 5.31 -1.64 33.57
CA ASP A 306 5.20 -1.19 32.19
C ASP A 306 6.51 -1.45 31.46
N SER A 307 6.42 -2.15 30.34
CA SER A 307 7.58 -2.52 29.56
C SER A 307 7.25 -2.54 28.08
N TRP A 308 8.28 -2.52 27.27
CA TRP A 308 8.14 -2.70 25.84
C TRP A 308 9.27 -3.54 25.28
N LEU A 309 8.95 -4.34 24.28
CA LEU A 309 9.89 -5.21 23.60
C LEU A 309 9.59 -5.21 22.11
N CYS A 310 10.60 -4.99 21.28
CA CYS A 310 10.46 -5.25 19.85
C CYS A 310 10.55 -6.75 19.62
N LEU A 311 9.56 -7.32 18.94
CA LEU A 311 9.52 -8.71 18.53
C LEU A 311 9.26 -8.74 17.03
N GLU A 312 10.23 -9.27 16.27
CA GLU A 312 10.16 -9.26 14.80
C GLU A 312 10.09 -7.83 14.25
N ASP A 313 9.03 -7.53 13.49
CA ASP A 313 8.66 -6.20 13.02
C ASP A 313 7.46 -5.62 13.79
N GLY A 314 7.13 -6.22 14.93
CA GLY A 314 6.12 -5.75 15.87
C GLY A 314 6.71 -5.21 17.16
N CYS A 315 5.83 -4.69 18.01
CA CYS A 315 6.16 -4.26 19.36
C CYS A 315 5.16 -4.86 20.35
N THR A 316 5.67 -5.38 21.47
CA THR A 316 4.87 -5.81 22.61
C THR A 316 4.99 -4.75 23.71
N SER A 317 3.87 -4.31 24.26
CA SER A 317 3.77 -3.42 25.42
C SER A 317 3.19 -4.21 26.60
N GLY A 318 3.98 -4.40 27.64
CA GLY A 318 3.51 -4.89 28.92
C GLY A 318 2.88 -3.76 29.72
N LEU A 319 1.69 -4.00 30.26
CA LEU A 319 0.91 -3.02 31.02
C LEU A 319 0.80 -3.48 32.47
N SER A 320 1.20 -2.63 33.41
CA SER A 320 1.14 -2.98 34.83
C SER A 320 -0.30 -3.07 35.35
N SER A 321 -0.50 -3.88 36.38
CA SER A 321 -1.82 -4.10 37.02
C SER A 321 -2.42 -2.84 37.65
N GLU A 322 -1.63 -1.81 37.95
CA GLU A 322 -2.11 -0.54 38.52
C GLU A 322 -2.88 0.35 37.52
N LYS A 323 -2.87 0.01 36.22
CA LYS A 323 -3.53 0.76 35.14
C LYS A 323 -4.83 0.11 34.64
N TYR A 324 -5.25 -0.99 35.27
CA TYR A 324 -6.51 -1.69 35.01
C TYR A 324 -7.62 -1.23 35.94
#